data_AF-A0AAD1SZT1-F1
#
_entry.id   AF-A0AAD1SZT1-F1
#
_cell.length_a   1.000
_cell.length_b   1.000
_cell.length_c   1.000
_cell.angle_alpha   90.00
_cell.angle_beta   90.00
_cell.angle_gamma   90.00
#
_symmetry.space_group_name_H-M   'P 1'
#
loop_
_entity.id
_entity.type
_entity.pdbx_description
1 polymer ?
#
loop_
_entity_poly.entity_id
_entity_poly.type
_entity_poly.pdbx_seq_one_letter_code
_entity_poly.pdbx_strand_id
1 'polypeptide(L)'
;MKLKLHAVGDKSLPQTERVYFQVFLPKGMKEKSKPMFFCKKWSIGKIVDYAASLASLKNDNNKAAAKKLRVCHAETGQILPLDNTLETWLSSTEGPLYNGGNIILEYVDNEISVLEDVNLYLI
;
A
#
# COMPACT_ATOMS: atom_id res chain seq x y z
N MET A 1 11.25 8.02 14.30
CA MET A 1 12.23 7.03 13.79
C MET A 1 11.85 5.55 14.03
N LYS A 2 10.67 5.20 14.57
CA LYS A 2 10.31 3.78 14.86
C LYS A 2 9.95 2.93 13.63
N LEU A 3 9.52 3.57 12.54
CA LEU A 3 8.96 2.86 11.37
C LEU A 3 9.98 1.95 10.68
N LYS A 4 11.18 2.44 10.33
CA LYS A 4 12.22 1.63 9.67
C LYS A 4 12.72 0.46 10.53
N LEU A 5 12.69 0.60 11.85
CA LEU A 5 13.15 -0.42 12.80
C LEU A 5 12.19 -1.62 12.87
N HIS A 6 10.88 -1.37 12.75
CA HIS A 6 9.85 -2.41 12.83
C HIS A 6 9.33 -2.85 11.46
N ALA A 7 9.70 -2.16 10.38
CA ALA A 7 9.20 -2.46 9.05
C ALA A 7 9.61 -3.85 8.58
N VAL A 8 8.61 -4.62 8.15
CA VAL A 8 8.80 -5.93 7.54
C VAL A 8 8.87 -5.82 6.02
N GLY A 9 9.67 -6.67 5.40
CA GLY A 9 9.83 -6.71 3.94
C GLY A 9 10.97 -7.63 3.52
N ASP A 10 11.28 -7.63 2.22
CA ASP A 10 12.32 -8.49 1.68
C ASP A 10 13.71 -8.01 2.07
N LYS A 11 14.32 -8.71 3.03
CA LYS A 11 15.65 -8.36 3.57
C LYS A 11 16.77 -8.48 2.53
N SER A 12 16.56 -9.15 1.40
CA SER A 12 17.53 -9.23 0.30
C SER A 12 17.65 -7.92 -0.50
N LEU A 13 16.63 -7.04 -0.43
CA LEU A 13 16.65 -5.76 -1.15
C LEU A 13 17.75 -4.84 -0.61
N PRO A 14 18.55 -4.17 -1.46
CA PRO A 14 19.49 -3.15 -1.04
C PRO A 14 18.80 -2.00 -0.29
N GLN A 15 19.41 -1.46 0.76
CA GLN A 15 18.79 -0.38 1.54
C GLN A 15 18.46 0.86 0.71
N THR A 16 19.26 1.15 -0.32
CA THR A 16 19.06 2.26 -1.27
C THR A 16 17.80 2.12 -2.12
N GLU A 17 17.25 0.91 -2.24
CA GLU A 17 16.02 0.65 -2.97
C GLU A 17 14.79 0.56 -2.06
N ARG A 18 14.97 0.52 -0.74
CA ARG A 18 13.88 0.35 0.23
C ARG A 18 13.13 1.65 0.46
N VAL A 19 11.84 1.58 0.22
CA VAL A 19 10.86 2.62 0.52
C VAL A 19 9.97 2.10 1.63
N TYR A 20 9.85 2.85 2.70
CA TYR A 20 9.17 2.42 3.91
C TYR A 20 7.81 3.10 4.01
N PHE A 21 6.80 2.39 4.47
CA PHE A 21 5.47 2.94 4.70
C PHE A 21 4.85 2.38 5.98
N GLN A 22 3.97 3.18 6.59
CA GLN A 22 2.95 2.64 7.47
C GLN A 22 1.79 2.18 6.60
N VAL A 23 1.57 0.85 6.55
CA VAL A 23 0.50 0.27 5.74
C VAL A 23 -0.72 0.08 6.64
N PHE A 24 -1.75 0.88 6.43
CA PHE A 24 -3.04 0.71 7.09
C PHE A 24 -3.78 -0.45 6.44
N LEU A 25 -4.27 -1.37 7.26
CA LEU A 25 -4.90 -2.61 6.82
C LEU A 25 -6.42 -2.42 6.65
N PRO A 26 -7.09 -3.31 5.91
CA PRO A 26 -8.53 -3.24 5.70
C PRO A 26 -9.32 -3.13 7.01
N LYS A 27 -10.46 -2.43 6.96
CA LYS A 27 -11.36 -2.34 8.13
C LYS A 27 -11.77 -3.75 8.60
N GLY A 28 -11.82 -3.94 9.93
CA GLY A 28 -12.17 -5.22 10.55
C GLY A 28 -10.99 -6.15 10.82
N MET A 29 -9.77 -5.79 10.39
CA MET A 29 -8.56 -6.49 10.81
C MET A 29 -8.22 -6.23 12.28
N LYS A 30 -7.68 -7.25 12.96
CA LYS A 30 -7.21 -7.11 14.36
C LYS A 30 -6.07 -6.11 14.49
N GLU A 31 -5.15 -6.13 13.53
CA GLU A 31 -4.07 -5.16 13.42
C GLU A 31 -4.55 -4.01 12.51
N LYS A 32 -4.51 -2.77 13.01
CA LYS A 32 -4.95 -1.59 12.24
C LYS A 32 -3.96 -1.20 11.14
N SER A 33 -2.66 -1.33 11.43
CA SER A 33 -1.61 -0.95 10.50
C SER A 33 -0.32 -1.68 10.83
N LYS A 34 0.51 -1.85 9.81
CA LYS A 34 1.78 -2.57 9.89
C LYS A 34 2.86 -1.81 9.13
N PRO A 35 4.01 -1.52 9.76
CA PRO A 35 5.13 -0.92 9.05
C PRO A 35 5.69 -1.94 8.05
N MET A 36 5.84 -1.53 6.79
CA MET A 36 6.39 -2.37 5.72
C MET A 36 7.40 -1.59 4.89
N PHE A 37 8.24 -2.30 4.15
CA PHE A 37 9.08 -1.70 3.11
C PHE A 37 9.04 -2.48 1.81
N PHE A 38 9.18 -1.75 0.70
CA PHE A 38 9.10 -2.27 -0.66
C PHE A 38 10.27 -1.75 -1.50
N CYS A 39 10.57 -2.41 -2.62
CA CYS A 39 11.53 -1.87 -3.59
C CYS A 39 10.87 -0.75 -4.40
N LYS A 40 11.55 0.39 -4.52
CA LYS A 40 11.07 1.54 -5.32
C LYS A 40 10.76 1.20 -6.79
N LYS A 41 11.41 0.18 -7.35
CA LYS A 41 11.22 -0.25 -8.75
C LYS A 41 10.03 -1.19 -8.96
N TRP A 42 9.36 -1.63 -7.89
CA TRP A 42 8.23 -2.55 -8.03
C TRP A 42 6.99 -1.82 -8.56
N SER A 43 6.19 -2.55 -9.34
CA SER A 43 4.85 -2.11 -9.70
C SER A 43 3.94 -2.10 -8.46
N ILE A 44 2.91 -1.26 -8.49
CA ILE A 44 1.91 -1.22 -7.42
C ILE A 44 1.19 -2.57 -7.29
N GLY A 45 0.95 -3.28 -8.40
CA GLY A 45 0.43 -4.65 -8.36
C GLY A 45 1.29 -5.60 -7.53
N LYS A 46 2.61 -5.57 -7.74
CA LYS A 46 3.54 -6.37 -6.94
C LYS A 46 3.56 -5.93 -5.47
N ILE A 47 3.40 -4.65 -5.19
CA ILE A 47 3.28 -4.13 -3.81
C ILE A 47 2.01 -4.66 -3.15
N VAL A 48 0.87 -4.66 -3.84
CA VAL A 48 -0.39 -5.24 -3.34
C VAL A 48 -0.21 -6.71 -2.99
N ASP A 49 0.35 -7.50 -3.91
CA ASP A 49 0.58 -8.94 -3.71
C ASP A 49 1.48 -9.20 -2.48
N TYR A 50 2.57 -8.43 -2.38
CA TYR A 50 3.54 -8.60 -1.32
C TYR A 50 3.01 -8.11 0.04
N ALA A 51 2.35 -6.96 0.08
CA ALA A 51 1.71 -6.43 1.29
C ALA A 51 0.61 -7.37 1.80
N ALA A 52 -0.18 -7.94 0.89
CA ALA A 52 -1.19 -8.93 1.24
C ALA A 52 -0.57 -10.15 1.90
N SER A 53 0.52 -10.68 1.34
CA SER A 53 1.28 -11.79 1.93
C SER A 53 1.81 -11.45 3.34
N LEU A 54 2.42 -10.27 3.52
CA LEU A 54 2.95 -9.81 4.80
C LEU A 54 1.87 -9.59 5.87
N ALA A 55 0.67 -9.20 5.46
CA ALA A 55 -0.48 -8.99 6.34
C ALA A 55 -1.40 -10.21 6.46
N SER A 56 -1.06 -11.32 5.80
CA SER A 56 -1.92 -12.53 5.72
C SER A 56 -3.33 -12.23 5.19
N LEU A 57 -3.43 -11.29 4.24
CA LEU A 57 -4.66 -10.92 3.55
C LEU A 57 -4.85 -11.77 2.31
N LYS A 58 -6.11 -12.06 1.98
CA LYS A 58 -6.46 -12.81 0.78
C LYS A 58 -6.53 -11.85 -0.42
N ASN A 59 -5.69 -12.08 -1.43
CA ASN A 59 -5.74 -11.33 -2.67
C ASN A 59 -6.37 -12.18 -3.78
N ASP A 60 -7.65 -11.93 -4.05
CA ASP A 60 -8.44 -12.58 -5.10
C ASP A 60 -8.58 -11.67 -6.34
N ASN A 61 -7.59 -10.82 -6.62
CA ASN A 61 -7.67 -9.83 -7.73
C ASN A 61 -7.87 -10.47 -9.12
N ASN A 62 -7.59 -11.76 -9.28
CA ASN A 62 -7.86 -12.53 -10.49
C ASN A 62 -9.34 -12.95 -10.66
N LYS A 63 -10.17 -12.90 -9.61
CA LYS A 63 -11.59 -13.31 -9.66
C LYS A 63 -12.48 -12.13 -10.03
N ALA A 64 -13.26 -12.23 -11.11
CA ALA A 64 -14.08 -11.12 -11.62
C ALA A 64 -15.12 -10.59 -10.61
N ALA A 65 -15.79 -11.46 -9.86
CA ALA A 65 -16.88 -11.12 -8.96
C ALA A 65 -16.45 -10.76 -7.51
N ALA A 66 -15.15 -10.68 -7.23
CA ALA A 66 -14.64 -10.34 -5.91
C ALA A 66 -14.21 -8.87 -5.83
N LYS A 67 -14.36 -8.26 -4.65
CA LYS A 67 -13.71 -6.98 -4.33
C LYS A 67 -12.21 -7.10 -4.54
N LYS A 68 -11.61 -6.04 -5.08
CA LYS A 68 -10.19 -6.01 -5.41
C LYS A 68 -9.42 -5.41 -4.27
N LEU A 69 -8.32 -6.06 -3.90
CA LEU A 69 -7.36 -5.47 -2.99
C LEU A 69 -6.55 -4.41 -3.74
N ARG A 70 -6.52 -3.19 -3.20
CA ARG A 70 -5.84 -2.03 -3.79
C ARG A 70 -5.05 -1.26 -2.75
N VAL A 71 -3.99 -0.60 -3.20
CA VAL A 71 -3.27 0.41 -2.43
C VAL A 71 -3.86 1.77 -2.76
N CYS A 72 -4.16 2.54 -1.72
CA CYS A 72 -4.72 3.88 -1.81
C CYS A 72 -3.79 4.89 -1.13
N HIS A 73 -3.76 6.10 -1.68
CA HIS A 73 -3.06 7.23 -1.08
C HIS A 73 -3.75 7.63 0.23
N ALA A 74 -2.98 7.75 1.32
CA ALA A 74 -3.56 7.94 2.65
C ALA A 74 -4.22 9.32 2.86
N GLU A 75 -3.84 10.33 2.09
CA GLU A 75 -4.37 11.70 2.24
C GLU A 75 -5.49 12.01 1.24
N THR A 76 -5.39 11.49 0.01
CA THR A 76 -6.31 11.82 -1.09
C THR A 76 -7.33 10.72 -1.35
N GLY A 77 -7.09 9.51 -0.81
CA GLY A 77 -7.90 8.33 -1.11
C GLY A 77 -7.69 7.74 -2.49
N GLN A 78 -6.91 8.39 -3.35
CA GLN A 78 -6.71 7.92 -4.73
C GLN A 78 -6.20 6.48 -4.75
N ILE A 79 -6.86 5.63 -5.53
CA ILE A 79 -6.42 4.25 -5.76
C ILE A 79 -5.26 4.28 -6.74
N LEU A 80 -4.13 3.69 -6.34
CA LEU A 80 -2.93 3.66 -7.18
C LEU A 80 -3.09 2.60 -8.28
N PRO A 81 -2.90 2.95 -9.57
CA PRO A 81 -2.94 2.00 -10.67
C PRO A 81 -1.85 0.93 -10.55
N LEU A 82 -2.24 -0.33 -10.79
CA LEU A 82 -1.37 -1.49 -10.55
C LEU A 82 -0.15 -1.54 -11.47
N ASP A 83 -0.26 -0.94 -12.65
CA ASP A 83 0.74 -0.89 -13.72
C ASP A 83 1.81 0.18 -13.48
N ASN A 84 1.53 1.18 -12.65
CA ASN A 84 2.54 2.16 -12.25
C ASN A 84 3.58 1.55 -11.30
N THR A 85 4.76 2.15 -11.27
CA THR A 85 5.81 1.80 -10.31
C THR A 85 5.78 2.70 -9.10
N LEU A 86 6.29 2.22 -7.97
CA LEU A 86 6.39 3.03 -6.76
C LEU A 86 7.25 4.28 -6.95
N GLU A 87 8.32 4.19 -7.75
CA GLU A 87 9.20 5.32 -8.08
C GLU A 87 8.45 6.45 -8.80
N THR A 88 7.48 6.11 -9.67
CA THR A 88 6.60 7.10 -10.31
C THR A 88 5.81 7.89 -9.27
N TRP A 89 5.25 7.20 -8.28
CA TRP A 89 4.48 7.83 -7.20
C TRP A 89 5.35 8.65 -6.24
N LEU A 90 6.60 8.23 -6.00
CA LEU A 90 7.55 9.00 -5.21
C LEU A 90 8.00 10.30 -5.91
N SER A 91 7.92 10.35 -7.24
CA SER A 91 8.37 11.48 -8.06
C SER A 91 7.22 12.34 -8.58
N SER A 92 5.98 12.04 -8.21
CA SER A 92 4.79 12.78 -8.66
C SER A 92 4.80 14.21 -8.12
N THR A 93 4.35 15.18 -8.92
CA THR A 93 4.16 16.56 -8.46
C THR A 93 2.84 16.76 -7.74
N GLU A 94 1.83 15.94 -8.06
CA GLU A 94 0.50 15.98 -7.47
C GLU A 94 0.27 14.69 -6.66
N GLY A 95 0.15 14.83 -5.33
CA GLY A 95 -0.02 13.71 -4.40
C GLY A 95 1.14 12.70 -4.37
N PRO A 96 2.41 13.12 -4.20
CA PRO A 96 3.53 12.19 -4.09
C PRO A 96 3.42 11.30 -2.86
N LEU A 97 3.83 10.04 -3.04
CA LEU A 97 4.16 9.20 -1.91
C LEU A 97 5.50 9.62 -1.30
N TYR A 98 5.62 9.48 0.01
CA TYR A 98 6.85 9.79 0.73
C TYR A 98 7.46 8.56 1.38
N ASN A 99 8.78 8.43 1.31
CA ASN A 99 9.48 7.39 2.06
C ASN A 99 9.38 7.66 3.57
N GLY A 100 8.67 6.79 4.27
CA GLY A 100 8.28 6.96 5.67
C GLY A 100 6.84 7.46 5.87
N GLY A 101 6.09 7.65 4.78
CA GLY A 101 4.69 8.07 4.79
C GLY A 101 3.71 6.92 5.02
N ASN A 102 2.44 7.19 4.72
CA ASN A 102 1.33 6.28 4.96
C ASN A 102 0.70 5.84 3.64
N ILE A 103 0.29 4.57 3.57
CA ILE A 103 -0.56 4.05 2.50
C ILE A 103 -1.67 3.20 3.11
N ILE A 104 -2.80 3.09 2.42
CA ILE A 104 -3.93 2.27 2.86
C ILE A 104 -4.04 1.07 1.92
N LEU A 105 -4.26 -0.11 2.48
CA LEU A 105 -4.57 -1.33 1.75
C LEU A 105 -6.02 -1.69 2.04
N GLU A 106 -6.88 -1.71 1.03
CA GLU A 106 -8.33 -1.94 1.22
C GLU A 106 -8.95 -2.73 0.06
N TYR A 107 -10.02 -3.47 0.37
CA TYR A 107 -10.89 -4.15 -0.58
C TYR A 107 -11.90 -3.17 -1.16
N VAL A 108 -11.71 -2.82 -2.41
CA VAL A 108 -12.52 -1.87 -3.15
C VAL A 108 -13.31 -2.55 -4.26
N ASP A 109 -14.46 -1.96 -4.61
CA ASP A 109 -15.25 -2.40 -5.75
C ASP A 109 -14.58 -1.95 -7.07
N ASN A 110 -14.83 -2.64 -8.18
CA ASN A 110 -14.10 -2.40 -9.44
C ASN A 110 -14.31 -1.01 -10.04
N GLU A 111 -15.37 -0.31 -9.65
CA GLU A 111 -15.81 0.95 -10.27
C GLU A 111 -15.30 2.19 -9.52
N ILE A 112 -14.63 2.02 -8.37
CA ILE A 112 -14.15 3.16 -7.59
C ILE A 112 -12.70 3.49 -7.92
N SER A 113 -12.43 4.78 -8.06
CA SER A 113 -11.09 5.35 -8.30
C SER A 113 -10.50 6.02 -7.06
N VAL A 114 -11.35 6.29 -6.05
CA VAL A 114 -10.99 6.96 -4.80
C VAL A 114 -11.66 6.22 -3.65
N LEU A 115 -10.89 5.94 -2.61
CA LEU A 115 -11.37 5.46 -1.33
C LEU A 115 -11.86 6.65 -0.49
N GLU A 116 -13.14 6.67 -0.16
CA GLU A 116 -13.72 7.65 0.74
C GLU A 116 -13.30 7.38 2.20
N ASP A 117 -13.42 8.40 3.04
CA ASP A 117 -13.18 8.32 4.49
C ASP A 117 -11.79 7.79 4.89
N VAL A 118 -10.74 8.15 4.14
CA VAL A 118 -9.35 7.79 4.48
C VAL A 118 -8.94 8.19 5.89
N ASN A 119 -9.51 9.28 6.41
CA ASN A 119 -9.26 9.75 7.76
C ASN A 119 -9.60 8.71 8.82
N LEU A 120 -10.59 7.83 8.59
CA LEU A 120 -10.99 6.79 9.54
C LEU A 120 -9.91 5.72 9.77
N TYR A 121 -8.96 5.57 8.84
CA TYR A 121 -7.84 4.64 8.99
C TYR A 121 -6.73 5.23 9.84
N LEU A 122 -6.61 6.56 9.89
CA LEU A 122 -5.53 7.27 10.58
C LEU A 122 -5.82 7.55 12.07
N ILE A 123 -6.92 7.01 12.62
CA ILE A 123 -7.41 7.20 14.00
C ILE A 123 -6.97 6.07 14.94
#